data_AF-A0A7J8VR10-F1
#
_entry.id   AF-A0A7J8VR10-F1
#
_cell.length_a   1.000
_cell.length_b   1.000
_cell.length_c   1.000
_cell.angle_alpha   90.00
_cell.angle_beta   90.00
_cell.angle_gamma   90.00
#
_symmetry.space_group_name_H-M   'P 1'
#
loop_
_entity.id
_entity.type
_entity.pdbx_description
1 polymer ?
#
loop_
_entity_poly.entity_id
_entity_poly.type
_entity_poly.pdbx_seq_one_letter_code
_entity_poly.pdbx_strand_id
1 'polypeptide(L)' 'MVKDKLKGNFVEEFAMLWDYADEPILGLDGCFLKGPFMGEKLSIFGRDGNNQMYPVV' A
#
# COMPACT_ATOMS: atom_id res chain seq x y z
N MET A 1 -6.37 -19.00 14.04
CA MET A 1 -7.13 -18.98 12.78
C MET A 1 -7.08 -17.61 12.09
N VAL A 2 -5.88 -17.05 11.88
CA VAL A 2 -5.65 -15.84 11.06
C VAL A 2 -4.30 -15.96 10.35
N LYS A 3 -3.34 -16.65 10.99
CA LYS A 3 -1.99 -16.89 10.46
C LYS A 3 -1.94 -17.87 9.26
N ASP A 4 -2.99 -18.66 9.04
CA ASP A 4 -2.99 -19.72 8.01
C ASP A 4 -3.44 -19.22 6.63
N LYS A 5 -3.82 -17.94 6.49
CA LYS A 5 -4.33 -17.34 5.24
C LYS A 5 -3.33 -16.45 4.49
N LEU A 6 -2.14 -16.19 5.03
CA LEU A 6 -1.07 -15.51 4.30
C LEU A 6 -0.35 -16.52 3.40
N LYS A 7 -1.04 -17.00 2.36
CA LYS A 7 -0.46 -17.78 1.26
C LYS A 7 -0.68 -16.98 -0.03
N GLY A 8 0.21 -16.03 -0.27
CA GLY A 8 0.29 -15.22 -1.48
C GLY A 8 1.61 -14.48 -1.49
N ASN A 9 2.13 -14.19 -2.68
CA ASN A 9 3.23 -13.23 -2.76
C ASN A 9 2.67 -11.80 -2.60
N PHE A 10 3.50 -10.84 -2.19
CA PHE A 10 3.06 -9.44 -1.99
C PHE A 10 2.36 -8.85 -3.24
N VAL A 11 2.79 -9.26 -4.44
CA VAL A 11 2.22 -8.80 -5.72
C VAL A 11 0.78 -9.28 -5.88
N GLU A 12 0.47 -10.52 -5.49
CA GLU A 12 -0.88 -11.10 -5.56
C GLU A 12 -1.82 -10.45 -4.54
N GLU A 13 -1.37 -10.24 -3.32
CA GLU A 13 -2.15 -9.54 -2.29
C GLU A 13 -2.45 -8.09 -2.71
N PHE A 14 -1.45 -7.41 -3.27
CA PHE A 14 -1.60 -6.06 -3.80
C PHE A 14 -2.59 -6.06 -4.99
N ALA A 15 -2.46 -6.98 -5.94
CA ALA A 15 -3.35 -7.09 -7.10
C ALA A 15 -4.82 -7.34 -6.71
N MET A 16 -5.07 -8.19 -5.71
CA MET A 16 -6.43 -8.41 -5.20
C MET A 16 -7.02 -7.14 -4.57
N LEU A 17 -6.22 -6.32 -3.88
CA LEU A 17 -6.64 -5.02 -3.38
C LEU A 17 -7.01 -4.08 -4.54
N TRP A 18 -6.26 -4.10 -5.64
CA TRP A 18 -6.53 -3.28 -6.84
C TRP A 18 -7.81 -3.68 -7.57
N ASP A 19 -8.14 -4.97 -7.61
CA ASP A 19 -9.35 -5.50 -8.25
C ASP A 19 -10.62 -5.30 -7.40
N TYR A 20 -10.48 -5.20 -6.07
CA TYR A 20 -11.60 -4.95 -5.15
C TYR A 20 -12.06 -3.47 -5.13
N ALA A 21 -11.34 -2.59 -5.83
CA ALA A 21 -11.37 -1.15 -5.63
C ALA A 21 -12.30 -0.40 -6.60
N ASP A 22 -13.61 -0.46 -6.39
CA ASP A 22 -14.56 0.55 -6.89
C ASP A 22 -14.84 1.63 -5.80
N GLU A 23 -14.15 1.54 -4.66
CA GLU A 23 -14.22 2.44 -3.50
C GLU A 23 -12.92 3.24 -3.32
N PRO A 24 -12.95 4.43 -2.67
CA PRO A 24 -11.77 5.23 -2.43
C PRO A 24 -10.75 4.48 -1.55
N ILE A 25 -9.60 4.14 -2.14
CA ILE A 25 -8.50 3.46 -1.45
C ILE A 25 -7.44 4.47 -0.98
N LEU A 26 -7.03 4.31 0.28
CA LEU A 26 -5.82 4.89 0.83
C LEU A 26 -4.76 3.79 0.95
N GLY A 27 -3.72 3.87 0.13
CA GLY A 27 -2.53 3.03 0.22
C GLY A 27 -1.52 3.64 1.20
N LEU A 28 -0.96 2.80 2.08
CA LEU A 28 0.11 3.18 2.99
C LEU A 28 1.34 2.34 2.63
N ASP A 29 2.44 3.00 2.30
CA ASP A 29 3.73 2.38 2.00
C ASP A 29 4.81 2.93 2.93
N GLY A 30 5.77 2.08 3.27
CA GLY A 30 6.81 2.36 4.25
C GLY A 30 8.18 1.91 3.74
N CYS A 31 9.19 2.76 3.87
CA CYS A 31 10.57 2.36 3.57
C CYS A 31 11.54 2.77 4.68
N PHE A 32 12.51 1.90 4.96
CA PHE A 32 13.60 2.22 5.87
C PHE A 32 14.60 3.14 5.18
N LEU A 33 14.87 4.29 5.80
CA LEU A 33 15.87 5.22 5.31
C LEU A 33 17.26 4.62 5.54
N LYS A 34 18.05 4.56 4.47
CA LYS A 34 19.48 4.25 4.53
C LYS A 34 20.26 5.56 4.56
N GLY A 35 21.08 5.76 5.58
CA GLY A 35 21.87 6.99 5.74
C GLY A 35 22.26 7.25 7.20
N PRO A 36 22.87 8.42 7.48
CA PRO A 36 23.27 8.80 8.84
C PRO A 36 22.07 8.99 9.79
N PHE A 37 20.87 9.16 9.24
CA PHE A 37 19.63 9.22 9.99
C PHE A 37 18.89 7.90 9.84
N MET A 38 18.76 7.18 10.96
CA MET A 38 17.93 5.97 11.03
C MET A 38 16.46 6.37 11.14
N GLY A 39 15.57 5.66 10.44
CA GLY A 39 14.13 5.88 10.52
C GLY A 39 13.35 5.15 9.45
N GLU A 40 12.03 5.18 9.58
CA GLU A 40 11.07 4.70 8.58
C GLU A 40 10.33 5.90 7.98
N LYS A 41 10.25 5.95 6.66
CA LYS A 41 9.43 6.91 5.94
C LYS A 41 8.14 6.24 5.54
N LEU A 42 7.06 6.64 6.18
CA LEU A 42 5.70 6.28 5.81
C LEU A 42 5.17 7.31 4.79
N SER A 43 4.54 6.83 3.73
CA SER A 43 3.90 7.65 2.69
C SER A 43 2.48 7.14 2.46
N ILE A 44 1.53 8.07 2.31
CA ILE A 44 0.12 7.76 2.06
C ILE A 44 -0.23 8.24 0.64
N PHE A 45 -0.89 7.38 -0.13
CA PHE A 45 -1.38 7.67 -1.47
C PHE A 45 -2.87 7.37 -1.55
N GLY A 46 -3.64 8.25 -2.19
CA GLY A 46 -5.05 8.02 -2.50
C GLY A 46 -5.21 7.59 -3.96
N ARG A 47 -6.30 6.89 -4.28
CA ARG A 47 -6.74 6.64 -5.65
C ARG A 47 -8.00 7.44 -5.95
N ASP A 48 -8.03 8.15 -7.08
CA ASP A 48 -9.20 8.89 -7.53
C ASP A 48 -10.11 8.05 -8.44
N GLY A 49 -11.27 8.60 -8.80
CA GLY A 49 -12.23 7.94 -9.71
C GLY A 49 -11.74 7.77 -11.15
N ASN A 50 -10.55 8.30 -11.50
CA ASN A 50 -9.88 8.07 -12.76
C ASN A 50 -8.77 7.00 -12.63
N ASN A 51 -8.78 6.23 -11.54
CA ASN A 51 -7.76 5.24 -11.21
C ASN A 51 -6.34 5.80 -11.08
N GLN A 52 -6.18 7.11 -10.87
CA GLN A 52 -4.87 7.73 -10.70
C GLN A 52 -4.50 7.81 -9.22
N MET A 53 -3.22 7.59 -8.93
CA MET A 53 -2.68 7.76 -7.58
C MET A 53 -2.32 9.23 -7.35
N TYR A 54 -2.72 9.78 -6.21
CA TYR A 54 -2.34 11.13 -5.75
C TYR A 54 -1.73 11.07 -4.35
N PRO A 55 -0.75 11.94 -4.03
CA PRO A 55 -0.20 12.02 -2.69
C PRO A 55 -1.25 12.58 -1.72
N VAL A 56 -1.34 11.98 -0.53
CA VAL A 56 -2.14 12.52 0.57
C VAL A 56 -1.20 13.26 1.51
N VAL A 57 -1.43 14.56 1.69
CA VAL A 57 -0.63 15.49 2.50
C VAL A 57 -1.34 15.86 3.79
#